data_AF-A0A368UMB5-F1
#
_entry.id   AF-A0A368UMB5-F1
#
_cell.length_a   1.000
_cell.length_b   1.000
_cell.length_c   1.000
_cell.angle_alpha   90.00
_cell.angle_beta   90.00
_cell.angle_gamma   90.00
#
_symmetry.space_group_name_H-M   'P 1'
#
loop_
_entity.id
_entity.type
_entity.pdbx_description
1 polymer ?
#
loop_
_entity_poly.entity_id
_entity_poly.type
_entity_poly.pdbx_seq_one_letter_code
_entity_poly.pdbx_strand_id
1 'polypeptide(L)' 'MKKFRIGLIFFAIVIIIGQLTVVNYSDLRWSENAGSYLGIISMIFIIISLILSNKHDMKNQNK' A
#
# COMPACT_ATOMS: atom_id res chain seq x y z
N MET A 1 -14.08 -10.77 -6.09
CA MET A 1 -13.68 -9.58 -6.88
C MET A 1 -12.16 -9.51 -7.10
N LYS A 2 -11.55 -10.53 -7.70
CA LYS A 2 -10.07 -10.60 -7.84
C LYS A 2 -9.49 -9.46 -8.70
N LYS A 3 -10.17 -9.09 -9.79
CA LYS A 3 -9.78 -7.97 -10.67
C LYS A 3 -9.76 -6.62 -9.95
N PHE A 4 -10.74 -6.37 -9.09
CA PHE A 4 -10.80 -5.16 -8.27
C PHE A 4 -9.64 -5.08 -7.27
N ARG A 5 -9.32 -6.19 -6.59
CA ARG A 5 -8.18 -6.25 -5.65
C ARG A 5 -6.84 -6.03 -6.34
N ILE A 6 -6.67 -6.57 -7.55
CA ILE A 6 -5.48 -6.31 -8.38
C ILE A 6 -5.39 -4.82 -8.76
N GLY A 7 -6.52 -4.20 -9.12
CA GLY A 7 -6.60 -2.76 -9.37
C GLY A 7 -6.19 -1.93 -8.16
N LEU A 8 -6.65 -2.30 -6.96
CA LEU A 8 -6.28 -1.64 -5.71
C LEU A 8 -4.78 -1.76 -5.38
N ILE A 9 -4.18 -2.93 -5.63
CA ILE A 9 -2.73 -3.11 -5.44
C ILE A 9 -1.95 -2.19 -6.38
N PHE A 10 -2.35 -2.14 -7.66
CA PHE A 10 -1.73 -1.25 -8.63
C PHE A 10 -1.86 0.22 -8.22
N PHE A 11 -3.06 0.64 -7.79
CA PHE A 11 -3.31 1.99 -7.31
C PHE A 11 -2.47 2.34 -6.07
N ALA A 12 -2.34 1.42 -5.11
CA ALA A 12 -1.51 1.61 -3.93
C ALA A 12 -0.02 1.80 -4.30
N ILE A 13 0.49 1.06 -5.28
CA ILE A 13 1.86 1.23 -5.78
C ILE A 13 2.04 2.63 -6.39
N VAL A 14 1.09 3.10 -7.20
CA VAL A 14 1.13 4.45 -7.79
C VAL A 14 1.17 5.52 -6.70
N ILE A 15 0.36 5.39 -5.65
CA ILE A 15 0.38 6.33 -4.51
C ILE A 15 1.72 6.32 -3.81
N ILE A 16 2.33 5.15 -3.59
CA ILE A 16 3.67 5.06 -2.95
C ILE A 16 4.70 5.82 -3.78
N ILE A 17 4.69 5.65 -5.10
CA ILE A 17 5.58 6.40 -6.01
C ILE A 17 5.31 7.91 -5.89
N GLY A 18 4.04 8.32 -5.88
CA GLY A 18 3.66 9.71 -5.67
C GLY A 18 4.21 10.29 -4.35
N GLN A 19 4.05 9.56 -3.24
CA GLN A 19 4.58 9.98 -1.94
C GLN A 19 6.10 10.13 -1.95
N LEU A 20 6.83 9.24 -2.64
CA LEU A 20 8.28 9.36 -2.78
C LEU A 20 8.68 10.65 -3.49
N THR A 21 7.90 11.13 -4.47
CA THR A 21 8.22 12.42 -5.13
C THR A 21 8.00 13.64 -4.24
N VAL A 22 7.19 13.52 -3.18
CA VAL A 22 6.85 14.61 -2.27
C VAL A 22 7.74 14.62 -1.03
N VAL A 23 8.47 13.53 -0.75
CA VAL A 23 9.42 13.47 0.37
C VAL A 23 10.50 14.55 0.21
N ASN A 24 10.69 15.34 1.26
CA ASN A 24 11.81 16.24 1.39
C ASN A 24 13.07 15.44 1.71
N TYR A 25 13.85 15.11 0.68
CA TYR A 25 15.09 14.35 0.83
C TYR A 25 16.24 15.16 1.46
N SER A 26 16.13 16.49 1.53
CA SER A 26 17.12 17.33 2.21
C SER A 26 16.96 17.33 3.73
N ASP A 27 15.74 17.12 4.24
CA ASP A 27 15.47 16.90 5.66
C ASP A 27 14.56 15.69 5.83
N LEU A 28 15.15 14.53 6.15
CA LEU A 28 14.45 13.25 6.31
C LEU A 28 13.77 13.09 7.67
N ARG A 29 13.77 14.12 8.53
CA ARG A 29 13.16 14.02 9.86
C ARG A 29 11.68 13.70 9.75
N TRP A 30 11.22 12.94 10.74
CA TRP A 30 9.82 12.53 10.83
C TRP A 30 8.86 13.72 10.86
N SER A 31 9.20 14.81 11.56
CA SER A 31 8.35 16.00 11.65
C SER A 31 8.06 16.64 10.28
N GLU A 32 9.01 16.57 9.36
CA GLU A 32 8.91 17.18 8.03
C GLU A 32 8.17 16.27 7.03
N ASN A 33 8.36 14.96 7.15
CA ASN A 33 7.85 13.97 6.19
C ASN A 33 6.78 13.04 6.75
N ALA A 34 6.23 13.33 7.93
CA ALA A 34 5.27 12.46 8.62
C ALA A 34 4.10 12.07 7.69
N GLY A 35 3.57 13.03 6.92
CA GLY A 35 2.50 12.78 5.96
C GLY A 35 2.89 11.74 4.91
N SER A 36 4.04 11.92 4.25
CA SER A 36 4.52 11.01 3.21
C SER A 36 4.85 9.63 3.78
N TYR A 37 5.48 9.57 4.96
CA TYR A 37 5.81 8.31 5.63
C TYR A 37 4.55 7.54 6.05
N LEU A 38 3.59 8.21 6.69
CA LEU A 38 2.31 7.59 7.04
C LEU A 38 1.54 7.16 5.80
N GLY A 39 1.59 7.96 4.72
CA GLY A 39 1.04 7.60 3.41
C GLY A 39 1.63 6.28 2.89
N ILE A 40 2.95 6.18 2.84
CA ILE A 40 3.65 4.96 2.39
C ILE A 40 3.32 3.77 3.28
N ILE A 41 3.39 3.92 4.61
CA ILE A 41 3.10 2.84 5.57
C ILE A 41 1.66 2.34 5.42
N SER A 42 0.70 3.26 5.25
CA SER A 42 -0.71 2.90 5.07
C SER A 42 -0.93 2.07 3.79
N MET A 43 -0.28 2.45 2.68
CA MET A 43 -0.38 1.70 1.42
C MET A 43 0.24 0.32 1.53
N ILE A 44 1.35 0.16 2.27
CA ILE A 44 1.95 -1.15 2.55
C ILE A 44 0.96 -2.04 3.31
N PHE A 45 0.30 -1.53 4.36
CA PHE A 45 -0.70 -2.30 5.09
C PHE A 45 -1.89 -2.70 4.23
N ILE A 46 -2.36 -1.82 3.34
CA ILE A 46 -3.43 -2.13 2.39
C ILE A 46 -3.01 -3.29 1.48
N ILE A 47 -1.82 -3.26 0.91
CA ILE A 47 -1.30 -4.34 0.04
C ILE A 47 -1.26 -5.67 0.81
N ILE A 48 -0.70 -5.67 2.02
CA ILE A 48 -0.63 -6.87 2.87
C ILE A 48 -2.03 -7.43 3.17
N SER A 49 -2.97 -6.56 3.54
CA SER A 49 -4.37 -6.94 3.82
C SER A 49 -5.04 -7.56 2.60
N LEU A 50 -4.83 -7.00 1.41
CA LEU A 50 -5.37 -7.54 0.15
C LEU A 50 -4.76 -8.90 -0.20
N ILE A 51 -3.46 -9.11 0.04
CA ILE A 51 -2.80 -10.40 -0.16
C ILE A 51 -3.34 -11.45 0.82
N LEU A 52 -3.46 -11.11 2.10
CA LEU A 52 -4.02 -12.01 3.12
C LEU A 52 -5.47 -12.38 2.81
N SER A 53 -6.29 -11.41 2.39
CA SER A 53 -7.67 -11.63 1.97
C SER A 53 -7.75 -12.58 0.76
N ASN A 54 -6.87 -12.41 -0.23
CA ASN A 54 -6.80 -13.33 -1.38
C ASN A 54 -6.42 -14.75 -0.95
N LYS A 55 -5.46 -14.91 -0.04
CA LYS A 55 -5.03 -16.22 0.47
C LYS A 55 -6.16 -16.91 1.23
N HIS A 56 -6.90 -16.18 2.04
CA HIS A 56 -8.04 -16.71 2.79
C HIS A 56 -9.15 -17.21 1.85
N ASP A 57 -9.49 -16.42 0.81
CA ASP A 57 -10.51 -16.81 -0.16
C ASP A 57 -10.09 -18.06 -0.96
N MET A 58 -8.81 -18.20 -1.32
CA MET A 58 -8.32 -19.40 -1.99
C MET A 58 -8.39 -20.64 -1.09
N LYS A 59 -8.11 -20.51 0.20
CA LYS A 59 -8.21 -21.61 1.17
C LYS A 59 -9.64 -22.10 1.34
N ASN A 60 -10.61 -21.19 1.33
CA ASN A 60 -12.03 -21.54 1.49
C ASN A 60 -12.68 -22.10 0.22
N GLN A 61 -12.09 -21.88 -0.96
CA GLN A 61 -12.57 -22.45 -2.23
C GLN A 61 -12.04 -23.88 -2.47
N ASN A 62 -10.98 -24.29 -1.78
CA ASN A 62 -10.38 -25.63 -1.86
C ASN A 62 -10.83 -26.57 -0.72
N LYS A 63 -11.87 -26.20 0.02
CA LYS A 63 -12.43 -26.95 1.14
C LYS A 63 -13.86 -27.35 0.81
#